data_AF-A0A4S4H829-F1
#
_entry.id   AF-A0A4S4H829-F1
#
_cell.length_a   1.000
_cell.length_b   1.000
_cell.length_c   1.000
_cell.angle_alpha   90.00
_cell.angle_beta   90.00
_cell.angle_gamma   90.00
#
_symmetry.space_group_name_H-M   'P 1'
#
loop_
_entity.id
_entity.type
_entity.pdbx_description
1 polymer ?
#
loop_
_entity_poly.entity_id
_entity_poly.type
_entity_poly.pdbx_seq_one_letter_code
_entity_poly.pdbx_strand_id
1 'polypeptide(L)'
;MKQSIIILLLTLMLGACSNKDTAPQQWEYNIVSFPGSKLPTVYSPNDEKALIELSNSQTLHFPEASSIPNSLNLYGKEGWELVSVYTTTETVFPNFGDPSYHTGVKENTRTNTINFVFKRPKQEN
;
A
#
# COMPACT_ATOMS: atom_id res chain seq x y z
N MET A 1 43.16 10.20 -47.12
CA MET A 1 41.87 10.81 -46.71
C MET A 1 40.70 9.83 -46.79
N LYS A 2 40.41 9.19 -47.94
CA LYS A 2 39.31 8.21 -48.05
C LYS A 2 39.43 7.01 -47.11
N GLN A 3 40.64 6.44 -46.95
CA GLN A 3 40.87 5.32 -46.03
C GLN A 3 40.70 5.70 -44.55
N SER A 4 41.07 6.92 -44.16
CA SER A 4 40.93 7.43 -42.79
C SER A 4 39.44 7.61 -42.40
N ILE A 5 38.60 7.99 -43.35
CA ILE A 5 37.14 8.12 -43.16
C ILE A 5 36.48 6.75 -42.97
N ILE A 6 36.92 5.74 -43.72
CA ILE A 6 36.40 4.37 -43.61
C ILE A 6 36.73 3.78 -42.23
N ILE A 7 37.95 4.00 -41.72
CA ILE A 7 38.36 3.53 -40.39
C ILE A 7 37.52 4.20 -39.28
N LEU A 8 37.26 5.51 -39.40
CA LEU A 8 36.42 6.24 -38.45
C LEU A 8 34.97 5.72 -38.42
N LEU A 9 34.37 5.46 -39.59
CA LEU A 9 33.03 4.89 -39.69
C LEU A 9 32.96 3.47 -39.09
N LEU A 10 34.00 2.67 -39.29
CA LEU A 10 34.07 1.31 -38.74
C LEU A 10 34.17 1.32 -37.21
N THR A 11 34.92 2.26 -36.64
CA THR A 11 35.03 2.42 -35.18
C THR A 11 33.73 2.90 -34.52
N LEU A 12 32.93 3.72 -35.22
CA LEU A 12 31.62 4.17 -34.74
C LEU A 12 30.57 3.04 -34.70
N MET A 13 30.62 2.12 -35.65
CA MET A 13 29.71 0.97 -35.69
C MET A 13 30.02 -0.07 -34.60
N LEU A 14 31.28 -0.19 -34.20
CA LEU A 14 31.70 -1.13 -33.14
C LEU A 14 31.42 -0.63 -31.72
N GLY A 15 31.19 0.67 -31.52
CA GLY A 15 30.84 1.25 -30.22
C GLY A 15 29.35 1.24 -29.88
N ALA A 16 28.48 0.87 -30.83
CA ALA A 16 27.03 0.99 -30.69
C ALA A 16 26.33 -0.19 -30.00
N CYS A 17 27.05 -1.24 -29.61
CA CYS A 17 26.48 -2.42 -28.94
C CYS A 17 27.04 -2.57 -27.52
N SER A 18 26.68 -1.64 -26.63
CA SER A 18 26.82 -1.85 -25.18
C SER A 18 25.54 -2.52 -24.67
N ASN A 19 25.55 -3.86 -24.56
CA ASN A 19 24.43 -4.69 -24.09
C ASN A 19 24.13 -4.55 -22.58
N LYS A 20 24.17 -3.33 -22.02
CA LYS A 20 23.78 -3.08 -20.63
C LYS A 20 22.29 -3.36 -20.38
N ASP A 21 21.48 -3.43 -21.45
CA ASP A 21 20.03 -3.67 -21.39
C ASP A 21 19.62 -5.16 -21.39
N THR A 22 20.56 -6.10 -21.24
CA THR A 22 20.24 -7.55 -21.27
C THR A 22 19.93 -8.16 -19.91
N ALA A 23 20.19 -7.43 -18.81
CA ALA A 23 19.76 -7.88 -17.48
C ALA A 23 18.27 -7.55 -17.28
N PRO A 24 17.45 -8.49 -16.78
CA PRO A 24 16.06 -8.18 -16.46
C PRO A 24 16.00 -7.06 -15.41
N GLN A 25 15.22 -6.03 -15.70
CA GLN A 25 14.95 -4.92 -14.79
C GLN A 25 14.51 -5.46 -13.43
N GLN A 26 15.32 -5.22 -12.39
CA GLN A 26 14.96 -5.57 -11.01
C GLN A 26 14.07 -4.48 -10.42
N TRP A 27 13.04 -4.91 -9.69
CA TRP A 27 12.08 -4.04 -9.02
C TRP A 27 12.20 -4.19 -7.51
N GLU A 28 12.04 -3.09 -6.80
CA GLU A 28 11.80 -3.10 -5.37
C GLU A 28 10.38 -2.62 -5.06
N TYR A 29 9.83 -3.12 -3.96
CA TYR A 29 8.45 -2.90 -3.57
C TYR A 29 8.37 -2.32 -2.17
N ASN A 30 7.40 -1.45 -1.95
CA ASN A 30 7.11 -0.89 -0.64
C ASN A 30 5.60 -0.91 -0.38
N ILE A 31 5.20 -1.23 0.85
CA ILE A 31 3.80 -1.26 1.27
C ILE A 31 3.60 -0.20 2.33
N VAL A 32 2.71 0.75 2.05
CA VAL A 32 2.32 1.80 2.99
C VAL A 32 0.92 1.51 3.51
N SER A 33 0.81 1.28 4.81
CA SER A 33 -0.42 0.83 5.47
C SER A 33 -1.07 1.94 6.28
N PHE A 34 -2.38 2.10 6.10
CA PHE A 34 -3.22 3.06 6.82
C PHE A 34 -4.26 2.31 7.65
N PRO A 35 -4.00 2.09 8.95
CA PRO A 35 -4.98 1.51 9.83
C PRO A 35 -6.12 2.51 10.06
N GLY A 36 -7.35 1.99 10.13
CA GLY A 36 -8.51 2.79 10.47
C GLY A 36 -8.47 3.19 11.94
N SER A 37 -8.82 4.43 12.24
CA SER A 37 -8.91 4.93 13.62
C SER A 37 -10.36 4.90 14.09
N LYS A 38 -10.55 4.59 15.38
CA LYS A 38 -11.85 4.80 16.03
C LYS A 38 -12.04 6.29 16.25
N LEU A 39 -13.24 6.80 15.98
CA LEU A 39 -13.56 8.18 16.32
C LEU A 39 -13.50 8.36 17.84
N PRO A 40 -13.15 9.56 18.35
CA PRO A 40 -13.23 9.82 19.77
C PRO A 40 -14.68 9.60 20.23
N THR A 41 -14.85 8.64 21.13
CA THR A 41 -16.15 8.39 21.74
C THR A 41 -16.55 9.58 22.59
N VAL A 42 -17.71 10.18 22.29
CA VAL A 42 -18.27 11.33 23.05
C VAL A 42 -18.82 10.91 24.43
N TYR A 43 -18.78 9.62 24.76
CA TYR A 43 -19.40 9.10 25.97
C TYR A 43 -18.46 9.01 27.17
N SER A 44 -18.99 9.38 28.33
CA SER A 44 -18.46 9.12 29.66
C SER A 44 -19.08 7.84 30.21
N PRO A 45 -18.31 6.79 30.55
CA PRO A 45 -18.93 5.69 31.29
C PRO A 45 -18.03 5.02 32.34
N ASN A 46 -18.68 4.70 33.46
CA ASN A 46 -18.12 3.89 34.54
C ASN A 46 -18.25 2.37 34.28
N ASP A 47 -18.56 1.95 33.05
CA ASP A 47 -18.74 0.54 32.67
C ASP A 47 -17.82 0.15 31.50
N GLU A 48 -16.74 -0.56 31.84
CA GLU A 48 -15.66 -0.95 30.93
C GLU A 48 -16.13 -1.97 29.86
N LYS A 49 -17.11 -2.82 30.17
CA LYS A 49 -17.59 -3.83 29.22
C LYS A 49 -18.42 -3.20 28.11
N ALA A 50 -19.31 -2.27 28.47
CA ALA A 50 -20.10 -1.51 27.50
C ALA A 50 -19.20 -0.66 26.59
N LEU A 51 -18.09 -0.12 27.13
CA LEU A 51 -17.06 0.58 26.34
C LEU A 51 -16.40 -0.31 25.30
N ILE A 52 -16.00 -1.52 25.68
CA ILE A 52 -15.31 -2.44 24.76
C ILE A 52 -16.26 -2.85 23.62
N GLU A 53 -17.51 -3.19 23.94
CA GLU A 53 -18.51 -3.57 22.94
C GLU A 53 -18.82 -2.42 21.98
N LEU A 54 -19.05 -1.21 22.52
CA LEU A 54 -19.31 -0.01 21.71
C LEU A 54 -18.09 0.41 20.88
N SER A 55 -16.89 0.26 21.43
CA SER A 55 -15.61 0.52 20.75
C SER A 55 -15.39 -0.45 19.59
N ASN A 56 -15.81 -1.71 19.74
CA ASN A 56 -15.68 -2.70 18.69
C ASN A 56 -16.77 -2.54 17.63
N SER A 57 -18.00 -2.15 17.99
CA SER A 57 -19.06 -1.90 17.00
C SER A 57 -18.89 -0.62 16.17
N GLN A 58 -17.94 0.26 16.52
CA GLN A 58 -17.72 1.51 15.81
C GLN A 58 -17.17 1.32 14.40
N THR A 59 -17.66 2.12 13.46
CA THR A 59 -17.05 2.26 12.14
C THR A 59 -15.64 2.84 12.29
N LEU A 60 -14.66 2.22 11.63
CA LEU A 60 -13.33 2.78 11.55
C LEU A 60 -13.31 3.92 10.53
N HIS A 61 -12.70 5.03 10.93
CA HIS A 61 -12.46 6.17 10.07
C HIS A 61 -11.09 6.03 9.41
N PHE A 62 -11.05 6.15 8.09
CA PHE A 62 -9.79 6.17 7.34
C PHE A 62 -9.47 7.62 6.98
N PRO A 63 -8.20 8.03 7.06
CA PRO A 63 -7.81 9.38 6.68
C PRO A 63 -8.16 9.64 5.22
N GLU A 64 -8.72 10.81 4.94
CA GLU A 64 -8.87 11.33 3.58
C GLU A 64 -7.49 11.36 2.91
N ALA A 65 -7.44 11.17 1.59
CA ALA A 65 -6.18 11.09 0.84
C ALA A 65 -5.25 12.30 1.05
N SER A 66 -5.82 13.47 1.35
CA SER A 66 -5.13 14.73 1.65
C SER A 66 -4.49 14.76 3.05
N SER A 67 -4.95 13.93 3.98
CA SER A 67 -4.53 13.88 5.39
C SER A 67 -3.53 12.77 5.70
N ILE A 68 -3.20 11.94 4.70
CA ILE A 68 -2.18 10.91 4.80
C ILE A 68 -0.81 11.60 5.04
N PRO A 69 -0.16 11.39 6.20
CA PRO A 69 0.95 12.21 6.70
C PRO A 69 2.17 12.28 5.76
N ASN A 70 2.30 11.33 4.83
CA ASN A 70 3.21 11.38 3.70
C ASN A 70 2.39 11.24 2.42
N SER A 71 1.82 12.35 1.93
CA SER A 71 0.90 12.35 0.78
C SER A 71 1.42 11.42 -0.32
N LEU A 72 0.56 10.61 -0.94
CA LEU A 72 0.93 9.67 -2.02
C LEU A 72 1.81 10.33 -3.10
N ASN A 73 1.67 11.64 -3.26
CA ASN A 73 2.47 12.49 -4.15
C ASN A 73 3.97 12.53 -3.80
N LEU A 74 4.36 12.36 -2.53
CA LEU A 74 5.77 12.29 -2.12
C LEU A 74 6.44 11.01 -2.66
N TYR A 75 5.76 9.88 -2.56
CA TYR A 75 6.23 8.62 -3.15
C TYR A 75 6.43 8.78 -4.68
N GLY A 76 5.47 9.43 -5.35
CA GLY A 76 5.63 9.77 -6.77
C GLY A 76 6.86 10.63 -7.08
N LYS A 77 7.18 11.62 -6.24
CA LYS A 77 8.40 12.46 -6.39
C LYS A 77 9.69 11.66 -6.21
N GLU A 78 9.67 10.64 -5.37
CA GLU A 78 10.80 9.74 -5.11
C GLU A 78 10.94 8.61 -6.15
N GLY A 79 10.14 8.64 -7.21
CA GLY A 79 10.17 7.66 -8.30
C GLY A 79 9.40 6.37 -8.01
N TRP A 80 8.59 6.33 -6.95
CA TRP A 80 7.69 5.21 -6.68
C TRP A 80 6.41 5.31 -7.51
N GLU A 81 6.03 4.19 -8.12
CA GLU A 81 4.78 4.03 -8.86
C GLU A 81 3.80 3.20 -8.04
N LEU A 82 2.58 3.72 -7.84
CA LEU A 82 1.50 2.96 -7.21
C LEU A 82 0.99 1.88 -8.19
N VAL A 83 1.01 0.62 -7.76
CA VAL A 83 0.63 -0.51 -8.62
C VAL A 83 -0.54 -1.34 -8.13
N SER A 84 -0.83 -1.27 -6.83
CA SER A 84 -1.97 -1.99 -6.26
C SER A 84 -2.44 -1.34 -4.97
N VAL A 85 -3.72 -1.56 -4.66
CA VAL A 85 -4.34 -1.19 -3.39
C VAL A 85 -5.19 -2.36 -2.93
N TYR A 86 -5.02 -2.78 -1.68
CA TYR A 86 -5.83 -3.83 -1.07
C TYR A 86 -6.18 -3.53 0.38
N THR A 87 -7.30 -4.07 0.83
CA THR A 87 -7.78 -3.95 2.21
C THR A 87 -7.50 -5.22 2.99
N THR A 88 -7.19 -5.08 4.27
CA THR A 88 -7.26 -6.20 5.22
C THR A 88 -8.47 -6.03 6.11
N THR A 89 -9.12 -7.15 6.43
CA THR A 89 -10.32 -7.18 7.27
C THR A 89 -10.01 -7.83 8.62
N GLU A 90 -10.70 -7.41 9.67
CA GLU A 90 -10.64 -8.03 11.00
C GLU A 90 -12.03 -8.53 11.44
N THR A 91 -12.07 -9.45 12.39
CA THR A 91 -13.31 -9.89 13.04
C THR A 91 -13.65 -8.96 14.20
N VAL A 92 -14.85 -8.40 14.21
CA VAL A 92 -15.35 -7.40 15.17
C VAL A 92 -15.98 -8.04 16.40
N PHE A 93 -16.69 -9.15 16.21
CA PHE A 93 -17.29 -9.94 17.30
C PHE A 93 -17.35 -11.42 16.90
N PRO A 94 -17.22 -12.37 17.85
CA PRO A 94 -17.44 -13.78 17.56
C PRO A 94 -18.91 -14.01 17.18
N ASN A 95 -19.15 -14.61 16.01
CA ASN A 95 -20.51 -14.87 15.49
C ASN A 95 -21.27 -15.98 16.26
N PHE A 96 -20.64 -16.61 17.25
CA PHE A 96 -21.20 -17.73 17.99
C PHE A 96 -20.85 -17.59 19.47
N GLY A 97 -21.83 -17.32 20.32
CA GLY A 97 -21.59 -17.19 21.76
C GLY A 97 -22.77 -16.73 22.62
N ASP A 98 -23.83 -16.16 22.03
CA ASP A 98 -25.00 -15.70 22.79
C ASP A 98 -26.30 -16.33 22.23
N PRO A 99 -27.09 -17.03 23.07
CA PRO A 99 -28.31 -17.71 22.68
C PRO A 99 -29.47 -16.79 22.26
N SER A 100 -29.34 -15.47 22.45
CA SER A 100 -30.31 -14.46 21.98
C SER A 100 -30.13 -14.05 20.51
N TYR A 101 -29.08 -14.51 19.83
CA TYR A 101 -28.83 -14.17 18.43
C TYR A 101 -29.79 -14.90 17.50
N HIS A 102 -30.54 -14.11 16.73
CA HIS A 102 -31.42 -14.60 15.66
C HIS A 102 -30.64 -15.38 14.59
N THR A 103 -31.31 -16.34 13.97
CA THR A 103 -30.78 -17.19 12.88
C THR A 103 -30.31 -16.35 11.69
N GLY A 104 -29.00 -16.26 11.47
CA GLY A 104 -28.38 -15.66 10.28
C GLY A 104 -26.89 -15.38 10.48
N VAL A 105 -26.09 -15.46 9.42
CA VAL A 105 -24.68 -15.03 9.45
C VAL A 105 -24.68 -13.51 9.37
N LYS A 106 -24.54 -12.84 10.51
CA LYS A 106 -24.26 -11.39 10.52
C LYS A 106 -22.83 -11.19 10.03
N GLU A 107 -22.62 -10.24 9.11
CA GLU A 107 -21.28 -9.85 8.72
C GLU A 107 -20.57 -9.27 9.96
N ASN A 108 -19.63 -10.03 10.50
CA ASN A 108 -18.89 -9.70 11.71
C ASN A 108 -17.46 -9.26 11.39
N THR A 109 -17.20 -8.95 10.13
CA THR A 109 -15.91 -8.48 9.66
C THR A 109 -15.99 -7.02 9.25
N ARG A 110 -14.90 -6.27 9.47
CA ARG A 110 -14.76 -4.90 8.94
C ARG A 110 -13.38 -4.70 8.34
N THR A 111 -13.26 -3.76 7.41
CA THR A 111 -11.95 -3.29 6.94
C THR A 111 -11.18 -2.67 8.10
N ASN A 112 -9.98 -3.16 8.35
CA ASN A 112 -9.08 -2.68 9.38
C ASN A 112 -7.99 -1.76 8.81
N THR A 113 -7.46 -2.07 7.64
CA THR A 113 -6.30 -1.35 7.07
C THR A 113 -6.40 -1.27 5.56
N ILE A 114 -6.03 -0.13 5.00
CA ILE A 114 -5.83 0.07 3.56
C ILE A 114 -4.31 0.01 3.29
N ASN A 115 -3.90 -0.82 2.35
CA ASN A 115 -2.50 -1.02 1.99
C ASN A 115 -2.26 -0.57 0.56
N PHE A 116 -1.29 0.32 0.37
CA PHE A 116 -0.86 0.84 -0.92
C PHE A 116 0.46 0.17 -1.29
N VAL A 117 0.49 -0.50 -2.44
CA VAL A 117 1.68 -1.19 -2.95
C VAL A 117 2.34 -0.32 -4.00
N PHE A 118 3.59 0.04 -3.74
CA PHE A 118 4.44 0.80 -4.63
C PHE A 118 5.53 -0.08 -5.21
N LYS A 119 5.95 0.20 -6.43
CA LYS A 119 7.17 -0.36 -7.04
C LYS A 119 8.08 0.76 -7.53
N ARG A 120 9.38 0.48 -7.64
CA ARG A 120 10.30 1.27 -8.46
C ARG A 120 11.49 0.43 -8.95
N PRO A 121 12.22 0.87 -9.99
CA PRO A 121 13.51 0.30 -10.36
C PRO A 121 14.43 0.19 -9.14
N LYS A 122 14.99 -1.00 -8.91
CA LYS A 122 15.99 -1.19 -7.85
C LYS A 122 17.21 -0.32 -8.16
N GLN A 123 17.60 0.53 -7.22
CA GLN A 123 18.80 1.35 -7.37
C GLN A 123 20.03 0.48 -7.07
N GLU A 124 21.01 0.48 -7.97
CA GLU A 124 22.33 -0.10 -7.67
C GLU A 124 23.04 0.87 -6.71
N ASN A 125 23.40 0.38 -5.52
CA ASN A 125 24.15 1.14 -4.51
C ASN A 125 25.65 1.19 -4.85
#